data_AF-K8PCK5-F1
#
_entry.id   AF-K8PCK5-F1
#
_cell.length_a   1.000
_cell.length_b   1.000
_cell.length_c   1.000
_cell.angle_alpha   90.00
_cell.angle_beta   90.00
_cell.angle_gamma   90.00
#
_symmetry.space_group_name_H-M   'P 1'
#
loop_
_entity.id
_entity.type
_entity.pdbx_description
1 polymer ?
#
loop_
_entity_poly.entity_id
_entity_poly.type
_entity_poly.pdbx_seq_one_letter_code
_entity_poly.pdbx_strand_id
1 'polypeptide(L)'
;MIVMNRTAFAIVLTLSAPVSGVAHAQLYPPGGVGAQPVIPFPTAPPAPPPPIVVPTVPQMNSPPPFALQNTTPGVVTQDTPPKPVLKRDRRPSFSDRVARCLDDGAAWGLNPNQRAAYSRQCANQ
;
A
#
# COMPACT_ATOMS: atom_id res chain seq x y z
N MET A 1 50.12 29.50 -20.97
CA MET A 1 48.82 28.79 -20.82
C MET A 1 48.13 28.99 -19.47
N ILE A 2 48.76 29.58 -18.44
CA ILE A 2 48.17 29.71 -17.09
C ILE A 2 47.20 30.92 -16.96
N VAL A 3 47.39 31.97 -17.76
CA VAL A 3 46.59 33.22 -17.68
C VAL A 3 45.18 33.07 -18.29
N MET A 4 45.01 32.21 -19.30
CA MET A 4 43.72 31.97 -19.97
C MET A 4 42.72 31.22 -19.07
N ASN A 5 43.20 30.32 -18.21
CA ASN A 5 42.32 29.56 -17.31
C ASN A 5 41.81 30.40 -16.13
N ARG A 6 42.60 31.38 -15.65
CA ARG A 6 42.19 32.25 -14.51
C ARG A 6 41.14 33.27 -14.93
N THR A 7 41.23 33.77 -16.15
CA THR A 7 40.26 34.70 -16.73
C THR A 7 38.93 34.01 -17.03
N ALA A 8 38.96 32.79 -17.57
CA ALA A 8 37.75 31.98 -17.79
C ALA A 8 37.00 31.69 -16.47
N PHE A 9 37.72 31.36 -15.39
CA PHE A 9 37.10 31.12 -14.08
C PHE A 9 36.46 32.37 -13.48
N ALA A 10 37.10 33.53 -13.63
CA ALA A 10 36.57 34.80 -13.12
C ALA A 10 35.28 35.23 -13.86
N ILE A 11 35.20 34.96 -15.17
CA ILE A 11 34.03 35.27 -16.00
C ILE A 11 32.83 34.38 -15.62
N VAL A 12 33.07 33.09 -15.33
CA VAL A 12 32.00 32.18 -14.89
C VAL A 12 31.45 32.58 -13.51
N LEU A 13 32.31 33.07 -12.61
CA LEU A 13 31.89 33.47 -11.27
C LEU A 13 31.08 34.78 -11.27
N THR A 14 31.35 35.70 -12.21
CA THR A 14 30.61 36.96 -12.30
C THR A 14 29.27 36.82 -13.01
N LEU A 15 29.10 35.85 -13.91
CA LEU A 15 27.82 35.58 -14.57
C LEU A 15 26.78 34.88 -13.68
N SER A 16 27.16 34.26 -12.56
CA SER A 16 26.24 33.53 -11.67
C SER A 16 25.60 34.39 -10.56
N ALA A 17 25.91 35.69 -10.50
CA ALA A 17 25.61 36.51 -9.33
C ALA A 17 24.18 37.11 -9.18
N PRO A 18 23.30 37.24 -10.19
CA PRO A 18 21.99 37.87 -9.96
C PRO A 18 20.83 36.86 -10.03
N VAL A 19 20.77 35.91 -9.10
CA VAL A 19 19.53 35.13 -8.84
C VAL A 19 19.23 35.12 -7.34
N SER A 20 19.08 36.30 -6.75
CA SER A 20 18.51 36.46 -5.41
C SER A 20 17.19 37.24 -5.53
N GLY A 21 16.10 36.49 -5.70
CA GLY A 21 14.75 37.04 -5.58
C GLY A 21 14.52 37.57 -4.16
N VAL A 22 14.01 38.79 -4.04
CA VAL A 22 13.60 39.39 -2.76
C VAL A 22 12.35 38.68 -2.24
N ALA A 23 12.51 37.90 -1.18
CA ALA A 23 11.39 37.29 -0.47
C ALA A 23 10.80 38.30 0.53
N HIS A 24 9.62 38.86 0.21
CA HIS A 24 8.84 39.64 1.16
C HIS A 24 7.93 38.69 1.97
N ALA A 25 8.13 38.61 3.27
CA ALA A 25 7.21 37.90 4.17
C ALA A 25 6.05 38.83 4.56
N GLN A 26 4.84 38.53 4.12
CA GLN A 26 3.64 39.20 4.62
C GLN A 26 3.07 38.41 5.81
N LEU A 27 3.08 39.01 6.99
CA LEU A 27 2.42 38.47 8.18
C LEU A 27 0.91 38.65 8.06
N TYR A 28 0.21 37.59 7.65
CA TYR A 28 -1.24 37.48 7.80
C TYR A 28 -1.54 36.81 9.16
N PRO A 29 -2.26 37.46 10.09
CA PRO A 29 -2.73 36.78 11.28
C PRO A 29 -3.75 35.70 10.87
N PRO A 30 -3.73 34.53 11.52
CA PRO A 30 -4.73 33.49 11.26
C PRO A 30 -6.13 34.06 11.56
N GLY A 31 -6.93 34.24 10.51
CA GLY A 31 -8.29 34.80 10.58
C GLY A 31 -8.51 36.05 9.71
N GLY A 32 -7.47 36.80 9.35
CA GLY A 32 -7.64 38.03 8.57
C GLY A 32 -8.38 39.16 9.33
N VAL A 33 -8.40 40.36 8.73
CA VAL A 33 -9.07 41.53 9.32
C VAL A 33 -10.60 41.37 9.23
N GLY A 34 -11.24 41.05 10.36
CA GLY A 34 -12.70 40.91 10.45
C GLY A 34 -13.22 39.56 10.96
N ALA A 35 -12.35 38.56 11.17
CA ALA A 35 -12.76 37.28 11.76
C ALA A 35 -12.83 37.37 13.30
N GLN A 36 -13.84 38.07 13.81
CA GLN A 36 -14.23 37.87 15.21
C GLN A 36 -15.07 36.59 15.29
N PRO A 37 -14.73 35.61 16.16
CA PRO A 37 -15.53 34.41 16.32
C PRO A 37 -16.86 34.78 16.98
N VAL A 38 -17.93 34.82 16.18
CA VAL A 38 -19.30 34.87 16.70
C VAL A 38 -19.56 33.52 17.36
N ILE A 39 -19.68 33.49 18.70
CA ILE A 39 -20.03 32.27 19.43
C ILE A 39 -21.50 31.98 19.18
N PRO A 40 -21.86 30.88 18.49
CA PRO A 40 -23.25 30.51 18.29
C PRO A 40 -23.88 30.13 19.64
N PHE A 41 -25.13 30.54 19.87
CA PHE A 41 -25.89 30.07 21.04
C PHE A 41 -25.97 28.53 21.03
N PRO A 42 -25.91 27.87 22.20
CA PRO A 42 -26.00 26.43 22.27
C PRO A 42 -27.37 25.96 21.75
N THR A 43 -27.37 25.22 20.66
CA THR A 43 -28.56 24.56 20.11
C THR A 43 -29.01 23.42 21.01
N ALA A 44 -30.33 23.28 21.21
CA ALA A 44 -30.89 22.18 22.00
C ALA A 44 -30.43 20.81 21.46
N PRO A 45 -30.19 19.81 22.35
CA PRO A 45 -29.78 18.48 21.93
C PRO A 45 -30.81 17.86 20.96
N PRO A 46 -30.36 17.18 19.89
CA PRO A 46 -31.25 16.42 19.02
C PRO A 46 -32.05 15.39 19.81
N ALA A 47 -33.31 15.15 19.41
CA ALA A 47 -34.14 14.14 20.04
C ALA A 47 -33.46 12.74 19.96
N PRO A 48 -33.60 11.91 21.00
CA PRO A 48 -33.04 10.56 20.98
C PRO A 48 -33.66 9.74 19.84
N PRO A 49 -32.85 8.92 19.14
CA PRO A 49 -33.35 8.10 18.05
C PRO A 49 -34.37 7.07 18.55
N PRO A 50 -35.36 6.70 17.71
CA PRO A 50 -36.32 5.66 18.07
C PRO A 50 -35.59 4.34 18.35
N PRO A 51 -36.09 3.51 19.28
CA PRO A 51 -35.46 2.22 19.59
C PRO A 51 -35.50 1.30 18.35
N ILE A 52 -34.35 0.76 17.97
CA ILE A 52 -34.28 -0.32 16.98
C ILE A 52 -34.82 -1.60 17.63
N VAL A 53 -35.92 -2.11 17.09
CA VAL A 53 -36.43 -3.44 17.43
C VAL A 53 -35.77 -4.43 16.48
N VAL A 54 -34.84 -5.23 17.01
CA VAL A 54 -34.19 -6.31 16.24
C VAL A 54 -35.21 -7.45 16.05
N PRO A 55 -35.59 -7.81 14.81
CA PRO A 55 -36.41 -8.98 14.57
C PRO A 55 -35.68 -10.23 15.04
N THR A 56 -36.40 -11.15 15.69
CA THR A 56 -35.83 -12.43 16.09
C THR A 56 -35.39 -13.20 14.85
N VAL A 57 -34.10 -13.53 14.75
CA VAL A 57 -33.54 -14.30 13.63
C VAL A 57 -33.93 -15.76 13.85
N PRO A 58 -34.66 -16.40 12.92
CA PRO A 58 -34.93 -17.83 13.00
C PRO A 58 -33.61 -18.60 13.01
N GLN A 59 -33.35 -19.32 14.10
CA GLN A 59 -32.16 -20.16 14.22
C GLN A 59 -32.36 -21.43 13.40
N MET A 60 -31.37 -21.80 12.59
CA MET A 60 -31.33 -23.09 11.92
C MET A 60 -30.76 -24.13 12.89
N ASN A 61 -31.46 -25.26 13.09
CA ASN A 61 -30.90 -26.41 13.81
C ASN A 61 -29.79 -27.04 12.96
N SER A 62 -28.58 -26.48 13.00
CA SER A 62 -27.42 -27.09 12.36
C SER A 62 -27.11 -28.40 13.07
N PRO A 63 -26.91 -29.52 12.34
CA PRO A 63 -26.40 -30.74 12.94
C PRO A 63 -25.12 -30.44 13.73
N PRO A 64 -24.90 -31.07 14.90
CA PRO A 64 -23.67 -30.86 15.64
C PRO A 64 -22.45 -31.12 14.73
N PRO A 65 -21.34 -30.38 14.92
CA PRO A 65 -20.22 -30.30 13.97
C PRO A 65 -19.58 -31.65 13.59
N PHE A 66 -19.90 -32.72 14.32
CA PHE A 66 -19.36 -34.06 14.14
C PHE A 66 -20.37 -35.08 13.63
N ALA A 67 -21.67 -34.78 13.55
CA ALA A 67 -22.67 -35.72 13.03
C ALA A 67 -22.53 -35.96 11.52
N LEU A 68 -21.92 -35.01 10.80
CA LEU A 68 -21.65 -35.10 9.35
C LEU A 68 -20.25 -35.64 9.03
N GLN A 69 -19.39 -35.77 10.04
CA GLN A 69 -18.05 -36.30 9.86
C GLN A 69 -18.14 -37.81 10.04
N ASN A 70 -18.23 -38.55 8.94
CA ASN A 70 -18.00 -39.99 8.96
C ASN A 70 -16.52 -40.21 9.36
N THR A 71 -16.27 -40.24 10.67
CA THR A 71 -14.94 -40.41 11.28
C THR A 71 -14.48 -41.85 11.25
N THR A 72 -15.26 -42.77 10.68
CA THR A 72 -14.86 -44.16 10.52
C THR A 72 -13.66 -44.17 9.58
N PRO A 73 -12.44 -44.51 10.06
CA PRO A 73 -11.30 -44.63 9.18
C PRO A 73 -11.61 -45.79 8.23
N GLY A 74 -11.78 -45.51 6.95
CA GLY A 74 -11.81 -46.55 5.94
C GLY A 74 -10.49 -47.31 6.04
N VAL A 75 -10.55 -48.61 6.33
CA VAL A 75 -9.36 -49.46 6.29
C VAL A 75 -8.85 -49.43 4.85
N VAL A 76 -7.72 -48.76 4.62
CA VAL A 76 -7.04 -48.77 3.33
C VAL A 76 -6.35 -50.13 3.24
N THR A 77 -6.96 -51.09 2.55
CA THR A 77 -6.24 -52.29 2.12
C THR A 77 -5.12 -51.87 1.19
N GLN A 78 -3.90 -52.31 1.50
CA GLN A 78 -2.66 -51.91 0.83
C GLN A 78 -2.64 -52.25 -0.67
N ASP A 79 -3.57 -53.10 -1.12
CA ASP A 79 -3.69 -53.60 -2.48
C ASP A 79 -4.30 -52.60 -3.46
N THR A 80 -4.89 -51.49 -2.99
CA THR A 80 -5.49 -50.47 -3.86
C THR A 80 -4.74 -49.14 -3.74
N PRO A 81 -3.99 -48.73 -4.77
CA PRO A 81 -3.35 -47.41 -4.78
C PRO A 81 -4.42 -46.32 -4.62
N PRO A 82 -4.23 -45.35 -3.71
CA PRO A 82 -5.18 -44.25 -3.56
C PRO A 82 -5.27 -43.49 -4.88
N LYS A 83 -6.50 -43.15 -5.29
CA LYS A 83 -6.74 -42.38 -6.52
C LYS A 83 -5.88 -41.09 -6.47
N PRO A 84 -5.06 -40.81 -7.50
CA PRO A 84 -4.29 -39.59 -7.54
C PRO A 84 -5.25 -38.41 -7.56
N VAL A 85 -5.33 -37.69 -6.45
CA VAL A 85 -6.03 -36.42 -6.38
C VAL A 85 -5.21 -35.43 -7.19
N LEU A 86 -5.86 -34.69 -8.10
CA LEU A 86 -5.24 -33.56 -8.79
C LEU A 86 -4.79 -32.55 -7.74
N LYS A 87 -3.52 -32.62 -7.34
CA LYS A 87 -2.91 -31.59 -6.50
C LYS A 87 -2.84 -30.35 -7.37
N ARG A 88 -3.51 -29.28 -6.94
CA ARG A 88 -3.35 -27.96 -7.55
C ARG A 88 -1.86 -27.64 -7.56
N ASP A 89 -1.34 -27.25 -8.72
CA ASP A 89 0.06 -26.83 -8.85
C ASP A 89 0.37 -25.85 -7.73
N ARG A 90 1.37 -26.21 -6.90
CA ARG A 90 1.74 -25.40 -5.76
C ARG A 90 2.33 -24.12 -6.32
N ARG A 91 1.69 -22.99 -6.02
CA ARG A 91 2.22 -21.68 -6.42
C ARG A 91 3.67 -21.57 -5.94
N PRO A 92 4.61 -21.12 -6.80
CA PRO A 92 6.00 -20.94 -6.39
C PRO A 92 6.09 -20.01 -5.17
N SER A 93 7.11 -20.26 -4.34
CA SER A 93 7.29 -19.49 -3.11
C SER A 93 7.50 -18.01 -3.44
N PHE A 94 7.24 -17.13 -2.47
CA PHE A 94 7.42 -15.70 -2.69
C PHE A 94 8.86 -15.37 -3.13
N SER A 95 9.86 -16.00 -2.53
CA SER A 95 11.27 -15.84 -2.88
C SER A 95 11.56 -16.24 -4.32
N ASP A 96 11.00 -17.36 -4.80
CA ASP A 96 11.16 -17.80 -6.19
C ASP A 96 10.55 -16.80 -7.18
N ARG A 97 9.41 -16.21 -6.81
CA ARG A 97 8.78 -15.16 -7.63
C ARG A 97 9.64 -13.90 -7.67
N VAL A 98 10.19 -13.46 -6.54
CA VAL A 98 11.09 -12.30 -6.49
C VAL A 98 12.33 -12.53 -7.35
N ALA A 99 12.94 -13.73 -7.30
CA ALA A 99 14.10 -14.08 -8.12
C ALA A 99 13.78 -13.98 -9.61
N ARG A 100 12.68 -14.62 -10.07
CA ARG A 100 12.23 -14.52 -11.46
C ARG A 100 11.95 -13.08 -11.89
N CYS A 101 11.29 -12.29 -11.06
CA CYS A 101 11.03 -10.88 -11.38
C CYS A 101 12.31 -10.05 -11.48
N LEU A 102 13.34 -10.36 -10.69
CA LEU A 102 14.65 -9.71 -10.83
C LEU A 102 15.32 -10.09 -12.14
N ASP A 103 15.22 -11.36 -12.56
CA ASP A 103 15.75 -11.86 -13.83
C ASP A 103 15.00 -11.26 -15.03
N ASP A 104 13.68 -11.16 -14.97
CA ASP A 104 12.87 -10.51 -16.00
C ASP A 104 13.22 -9.02 -16.13
N GLY A 105 13.35 -8.33 -14.99
CA GLY A 105 13.81 -6.94 -14.97
C GLY A 105 15.23 -6.79 -15.52
N ALA A 106 16.05 -7.83 -15.40
CA ALA A 106 17.38 -7.89 -15.98
C ALA A 106 17.36 -8.02 -17.50
N ALA A 107 16.52 -8.93 -17.99
CA ALA A 107 16.30 -9.13 -19.41
C ALA A 107 15.77 -7.85 -20.08
N TRP A 108 15.02 -7.02 -19.36
CA TRP A 108 14.51 -5.74 -19.85
C TRP A 108 15.51 -4.58 -19.74
N GLY A 109 16.72 -4.83 -19.24
CA GLY A 109 17.76 -3.80 -19.13
C GLY A 109 17.51 -2.77 -18.03
N LEU A 110 16.63 -3.03 -17.07
CA LEU A 110 16.38 -2.09 -15.96
C LEU A 110 17.63 -1.88 -15.13
N ASN A 111 17.90 -0.68 -14.66
CA ASN A 111 19.01 -0.45 -13.72
C ASN A 111 18.74 -1.12 -12.35
N PRO A 112 19.75 -1.31 -11.47
CA PRO A 112 19.56 -2.04 -10.21
C PRO A 112 18.43 -1.50 -9.33
N ASN A 113 18.28 -0.17 -9.24
CA ASN A 113 17.24 0.46 -8.42
C ASN A 113 15.84 0.23 -9.02
N GLN A 114 15.71 0.33 -10.35
CA GLN A 114 14.47 0.03 -11.06
C GLN A 114 14.11 -1.45 -10.96
N ARG A 115 15.10 -2.34 -11.05
CA ARG A 115 14.92 -3.79 -10.89
C ARG A 115 14.39 -4.15 -9.50
N ALA A 116 14.93 -3.52 -8.46
CA ALA A 116 14.46 -3.70 -7.08
C ALA A 116 13.04 -3.16 -6.86
N ALA A 117 12.66 -2.05 -7.50
CA ALA A 117 11.29 -1.54 -7.45
C ALA A 117 10.32 -2.44 -8.22
N TYR A 118 10.70 -2.89 -9.42
CA TYR A 118 9.92 -3.79 -10.27
C TYR A 118 9.65 -5.13 -9.59
N SER A 119 10.65 -5.76 -8.97
CA SER A 119 10.49 -7.07 -8.35
C SER A 119 9.48 -7.08 -7.21
N ARG A 120 9.35 -5.98 -6.47
CA ARG A 120 8.34 -5.81 -5.41
C ARG A 120 6.91 -5.78 -5.95
N GLN A 121 6.70 -5.18 -7.13
CA GLN A 121 5.37 -5.15 -7.75
C GLN A 121 5.07 -6.48 -8.45
N CYS A 122 6.02 -7.00 -9.22
CA CYS A 122 5.88 -8.25 -9.98
C CYS A 122 5.64 -9.48 -9.09
N ALA A 123 6.30 -9.61 -7.93
CA ALA A 123 6.15 -10.78 -7.07
C ALA A 123 4.79 -10.87 -6.33
N ASN A 124 4.04 -9.77 -6.32
CA ASN A 124 2.72 -9.65 -5.70
C ASN A 124 1.56 -9.89 -6.67
N GLN A 125 1.81 -9.85 -7.99
CA GLN A 125 0.93 -10.42 -9.00
C GLN A 125 0.94 -11.95 -8.86
#